data_AF-A0A4R0QV53-F1
#
_entry.id   AF-A0A4R0QV53-F1
#
_cell.length_a   1.000
_cell.length_b   1.000
_cell.length_c   1.000
_cell.angle_alpha   90.00
_cell.angle_beta   90.00
_cell.angle_gamma   90.00
#
_symmetry.space_group_name_H-M   'P 1'
#
loop_
_entity.id
_entity.type
_entity.pdbx_description
1 polymer ?
#
loop_
_entity_poly.entity_id
_entity_poly.type
_entity_poly.pdbx_seq_one_letter_code
_entity_poly.pdbx_strand_id
1 'polypeptide(L)'
;MARFWTAALFLLILSGCGGGDQKASWRIFPLQRSQPHDGLAVVSQPDGYGLHLYLETDSSDPAFCRPRWLASPARLFNGNGTAPFSSGLADQEEFFAAVKRRDVRHALRRELEALCKARAPKARWQWQEPPRQASELKPVRLPALEEEDLLTDPALEQQREEALLHGGQPRS
;
A
#
# COMPACT_ATOMS: atom_id res chain seq x y z
N MET A 1 30.05 27.05 69.50
CA MET A 1 29.51 25.69 69.62
C MET A 1 28.20 25.61 68.83
N ALA A 2 28.01 24.51 68.09
CA ALA A 2 26.83 24.05 67.32
C ALA A 2 26.24 25.04 66.26
N ARG A 3 26.58 24.95 64.97
CA ARG A 3 26.18 23.93 63.97
C ARG A 3 24.67 23.62 63.96
N PHE A 4 23.90 24.38 63.19
CA PHE A 4 22.64 23.95 62.58
C PHE A 4 22.88 23.90 61.06
N TRP A 5 23.44 22.79 60.55
CA TRP A 5 22.69 21.73 59.87
C TRP A 5 21.80 22.24 58.73
N THR A 6 22.47 22.55 57.62
CA THR A 6 22.15 22.06 56.27
C THR A 6 20.85 21.25 56.15
N ALA A 7 19.77 21.91 55.78
CA ALA A 7 18.56 21.25 55.27
C ALA A 7 17.88 22.14 54.22
N ALA A 8 18.63 22.53 53.19
CA ALA A 8 18.11 23.28 52.06
C ALA A 8 18.75 22.78 50.76
N LEU A 9 18.65 21.48 50.47
CA LEU A 9 19.11 20.96 49.18
C LEU A 9 18.57 19.55 48.88
N PHE A 10 17.25 19.38 48.72
CA PHE A 10 16.72 18.12 48.17
C PHE A 10 15.35 18.34 47.49
N LEU A 11 15.28 19.22 46.50
CA LEU A 11 14.01 19.44 45.76
C LEU A 11 14.14 19.64 44.25
N LEU A 12 15.31 19.42 43.66
CA LEU A 12 15.50 19.59 42.23
C LEU A 12 16.56 18.59 41.79
N ILE A 13 16.18 17.37 41.37
CA ILE A 13 16.64 16.65 40.15
C ILE A 13 15.78 15.38 40.00
N LEU A 14 14.51 15.53 39.62
CA LEU A 14 13.84 14.51 38.80
C LEU A 14 13.80 15.07 37.38
N SER A 15 14.99 15.24 36.80
CA SER A 15 15.14 15.43 35.36
C SER A 15 14.67 14.13 34.72
N GLY A 16 13.43 14.13 34.24
CA GLY A 16 12.88 13.02 33.48
C GLY A 16 13.88 12.62 32.39
N CYS A 17 14.11 11.32 32.23
CA CYS A 17 14.73 10.80 31.03
C CYS A 17 13.91 11.30 29.85
N GLY A 18 14.45 12.29 29.13
CA GLY A 18 13.87 12.75 27.89
C GLY A 18 13.82 11.57 26.94
N GLY A 19 12.64 10.99 26.76
CA GLY A 19 12.34 10.27 25.54
C GLY A 19 12.59 11.28 24.43
N GLY A 20 13.71 11.11 23.71
CA GLY A 20 14.03 12.00 22.60
C GLY A 20 12.80 12.02 21.70
N ASP A 21 12.29 13.21 21.40
CA ASP A 21 11.29 13.44 20.36
C ASP A 21 11.87 12.91 19.05
N GLN A 22 11.72 11.61 18.82
CA GLN A 22 12.20 10.96 17.62
C GLN A 22 11.26 11.39 16.51
N LYS A 23 11.62 12.45 15.80
CA LYS A 23 10.86 12.91 14.64
C LYS A 23 11.02 11.90 13.51
N ALA A 24 9.96 11.71 12.72
CA ALA A 24 10.02 10.93 11.50
C ALA A 24 11.14 11.45 10.58
N SER A 25 11.98 10.54 10.08
CA SER A 25 13.12 10.92 9.23
C SER A 25 12.69 11.35 7.83
N TRP A 26 11.50 10.95 7.39
CA TRP A 26 11.00 11.15 6.03
C TRP A 26 11.98 10.67 4.95
N ARG A 27 12.80 9.66 5.27
CA ARG A 27 13.65 9.00 4.27
C ARG A 27 12.75 8.36 3.21
N ILE A 28 13.04 8.65 1.95
CA ILE A 28 12.31 8.11 0.80
C ILE A 28 13.32 7.39 -0.09
N PHE A 29 13.09 6.12 -0.37
CA PHE A 29 14.00 5.31 -1.17
C PHE A 29 13.25 4.19 -1.92
N PRO A 30 13.76 3.74 -3.08
CA PRO A 30 13.19 2.58 -3.77
C PRO A 30 13.26 1.35 -2.88
N LEU A 31 12.15 0.62 -2.76
CA LEU A 31 12.10 -0.65 -2.04
C LEU A 31 11.37 -1.64 -2.94
N GLN A 32 12.14 -2.50 -3.61
CA GLN A 32 11.62 -3.45 -4.58
C GLN A 32 10.80 -4.53 -3.88
N ARG A 33 9.70 -4.92 -4.51
CA ARG A 33 8.89 -6.07 -4.12
C ARG A 33 9.21 -7.28 -4.98
N SER A 34 9.09 -7.13 -6.29
CA SER A 34 9.27 -8.20 -7.28
C SER A 34 10.26 -7.82 -8.38
N GLN A 35 10.28 -6.55 -8.77
CA GLN A 35 11.13 -6.04 -9.84
C GLN A 35 11.64 -4.63 -9.52
N PRO A 36 12.64 -4.11 -10.26
CA PRO A 36 13.05 -2.72 -10.12
C PRO A 36 11.88 -1.73 -10.29
N HIS A 37 11.87 -0.70 -9.44
CA HIS A 37 10.94 0.43 -9.47
C HIS A 37 9.46 0.13 -9.13
N ASP A 38 9.14 -1.06 -8.62
CA ASP A 38 7.77 -1.45 -8.27
C ASP A 38 7.37 -1.13 -6.81
N GLY A 39 8.24 -0.41 -6.08
CA GLY A 39 7.95 -0.05 -4.70
C GLY A 39 8.77 1.12 -4.18
N LEU A 40 8.17 1.88 -3.26
CA LEU A 40 8.76 3.04 -2.62
C LEU A 40 8.58 2.98 -1.11
N ALA A 41 9.67 3.02 -0.36
CA ALA A 41 9.66 3.18 1.09
C ALA A 41 9.54 4.67 1.46
N VAL A 42 8.67 4.97 2.42
CA VAL A 42 8.49 6.31 3.00
C VAL A 42 8.52 6.17 4.52
N VAL A 43 9.59 6.63 5.17
CA VAL A 43 9.75 6.58 6.63
C VAL A 43 8.96 7.73 7.27
N SER A 44 7.67 7.54 7.46
CA SER A 44 6.72 8.56 7.94
C SER A 44 6.54 8.60 9.45
N GLN A 45 7.16 7.68 10.20
CA GLN A 45 7.04 7.57 11.65
C GLN A 45 8.41 7.57 12.34
N PRO A 46 8.46 7.77 13.68
CA PRO A 46 9.65 7.56 14.49
C PRO A 46 10.25 6.16 14.33
N ASP A 47 11.50 5.97 14.79
CA ASP A 47 12.16 4.66 14.88
C ASP A 47 12.29 3.87 13.56
N GLY A 48 12.11 4.53 12.41
CA GLY A 48 12.22 3.90 11.10
C GLY A 48 10.95 3.22 10.60
N TYR A 49 9.81 3.42 11.26
CA TYR A 49 8.52 2.95 10.78
C TYR A 49 7.98 3.83 9.66
N GLY A 50 7.10 3.26 8.83
CA GLY A 50 6.41 4.06 7.81
C GLY A 50 5.59 3.24 6.84
N LEU A 51 5.67 3.59 5.56
CA LEU A 51 4.88 2.99 4.49
C LEU A 51 5.79 2.39 3.42
N HIS A 52 5.38 1.24 2.90
CA HIS A 52 5.85 0.71 1.62
C HIS A 52 4.72 0.85 0.60
N LEU A 53 4.91 1.76 -0.34
CA LEU A 53 3.95 2.05 -1.40
C LEU A 53 4.25 1.13 -2.58
N TYR A 54 3.30 0.27 -2.95
CA TYR A 54 3.42 -0.55 -4.15
C TYR A 54 3.09 0.28 -5.38
N LEU A 55 3.94 0.17 -6.39
CA LEU A 55 3.86 0.98 -7.61
C LEU A 55 3.43 0.11 -8.78
N GLU A 56 2.37 0.54 -9.44
CA GLU A 56 1.80 -0.13 -10.59
C GLU A 56 1.56 0.88 -11.72
N THR A 57 1.62 0.39 -12.95
CA THR A 57 1.32 1.17 -14.15
C THR A 57 0.17 0.53 -14.91
N ASP A 58 -0.74 1.35 -15.43
CA ASP A 58 -1.75 0.95 -16.38
C ASP A 58 -1.24 1.18 -17.81
N SER A 59 -1.17 0.09 -18.59
CA SER A 59 -0.79 0.07 -20.00
C SER A 59 -1.88 -0.60 -20.85
N SER A 60 -3.14 -0.54 -20.40
CA SER A 60 -4.28 -1.12 -21.14
C SER A 60 -4.47 -0.48 -22.52
N ASP A 61 -4.09 0.81 -22.66
CA ASP A 61 -3.92 1.46 -23.95
C ASP A 61 -2.45 1.34 -24.40
N PRO A 62 -2.14 0.69 -25.53
CA PRO A 62 -0.75 0.48 -25.95
C PRO A 62 0.01 1.78 -26.26
N ALA A 63 -0.69 2.90 -26.50
CA ALA A 63 -0.05 4.19 -26.75
C ALA A 63 0.39 4.90 -25.45
N PHE A 64 -0.22 4.58 -24.31
CA PHE A 64 0.00 5.29 -23.06
C PHE A 64 0.32 4.37 -21.90
N CYS A 65 1.21 4.85 -21.04
CA CYS A 65 1.49 4.19 -19.79
C CYS A 65 1.42 5.21 -18.66
N ARG A 66 0.61 4.90 -17.67
CA ARG A 66 0.17 5.82 -16.61
C ARG A 66 0.28 5.16 -15.24
N PRO A 67 0.37 5.92 -14.14
CA PRO A 67 0.19 5.35 -12.81
C PRO A 67 -1.16 4.63 -12.65
N ARG A 68 -1.14 3.47 -11.99
CA ARG A 68 -2.31 2.81 -11.42
C ARG A 68 -2.23 2.95 -9.90
N TRP A 69 -3.07 3.81 -9.32
CA TRP A 69 -2.96 4.15 -7.90
C TRP A 69 -3.52 3.06 -6.99
N LEU A 70 -2.66 2.53 -6.11
CA LEU A 70 -3.00 1.58 -5.05
C LEU A 70 -2.89 2.30 -3.69
N ALA A 71 -4.02 2.76 -3.16
CA ALA A 71 -4.07 3.44 -1.87
C ALA A 71 -4.20 2.45 -0.69
N SER A 72 -3.47 1.33 -0.78
CA SER A 72 -3.40 0.26 0.22
C SER A 72 -1.92 -0.06 0.49
N PRO A 73 -1.22 0.82 1.22
CA PRO A 73 0.21 0.64 1.50
C PRO A 73 0.44 -0.54 2.45
N ALA A 74 1.64 -1.14 2.38
CA ALA A 74 2.10 -2.04 3.43
C ALA A 74 2.81 -1.25 4.53
N ARG A 75 2.84 -1.80 5.75
CA ARG A 75 3.63 -1.20 6.84
C ARG A 75 5.12 -1.47 6.60
N LEU A 76 5.92 -0.40 6.65
CA LEU A 76 7.38 -0.46 6.60
C LEU A 76 7.96 -0.53 8.01
N PHE A 77 8.93 -1.42 8.19
CA PHE A 77 9.74 -1.56 9.40
C PHE A 77 11.22 -1.36 9.07
N ASN A 78 11.99 -0.91 10.07
CA ASN A 78 13.44 -0.72 9.96
C ASN A 78 13.89 0.16 8.78
N GLY A 79 13.07 1.14 8.40
CA GLY A 79 13.29 2.04 7.26
C GLY A 79 14.49 2.97 7.39
N ASN A 80 14.96 3.21 8.62
CA ASN A 80 16.21 3.94 8.89
C ASN A 80 17.44 3.03 8.98
N GLY A 81 17.25 1.71 9.06
CA GLY A 81 18.32 0.72 9.18
C GLY A 81 18.83 0.23 7.82
N THR A 82 19.54 -0.90 7.89
CA THR A 82 20.20 -1.55 6.74
C THR A 82 19.37 -2.66 6.11
N ALA A 83 18.34 -3.16 6.81
CA ALA A 83 17.47 -4.25 6.36
C ALA A 83 15.99 -3.86 6.53
N PRO A 84 15.48 -2.91 5.73
CA PRO A 84 14.07 -2.55 5.74
C PRO A 84 13.21 -3.70 5.21
N PHE A 85 12.05 -3.90 5.81
CA PHE A 85 11.10 -4.92 5.36
C PHE A 85 9.66 -4.45 5.57
N SER A 86 8.72 -5.13 4.91
CA SER A 86 7.31 -4.78 4.94
C SER A 86 6.48 -5.94 5.45
N SER A 87 5.49 -5.65 6.30
CA SER A 87 4.60 -6.68 6.84
C SER A 87 3.25 -6.09 7.24
N GLY A 88 2.14 -6.74 6.85
CA GLY A 88 0.80 -6.23 7.13
C GLY A 88 0.43 -4.98 6.33
N LEU A 89 -0.84 -4.58 6.46
CA LEU A 89 -1.39 -3.40 5.80
C LEU A 89 -1.25 -2.17 6.69
N ALA A 90 -1.05 -1.03 6.07
CA ALA A 90 -1.12 0.28 6.69
C ALA A 90 -2.39 1.02 6.24
N ASP A 91 -2.81 2.01 7.02
CA ASP A 91 -4.07 2.70 6.79
C ASP A 91 -4.01 3.54 5.51
N GLN A 92 -5.15 3.63 4.84
CA GLN A 92 -5.28 4.39 3.60
C GLN A 92 -5.08 5.89 3.83
N GLU A 93 -5.47 6.40 4.99
CA GLU A 93 -5.26 7.78 5.42
C GLU A 93 -3.77 8.14 5.49
N GLU A 94 -2.92 7.18 5.87
CA GLU A 94 -1.48 7.38 5.89
C GLU A 94 -0.90 7.48 4.47
N PHE A 95 -1.42 6.70 3.52
CA PHE A 95 -1.09 6.88 2.10
C PHE A 95 -1.41 8.30 1.65
N PHE A 96 -2.63 8.79 1.94
CA PHE A 96 -3.05 10.15 1.59
C PHE A 96 -2.15 11.21 2.22
N ALA A 97 -1.80 11.05 3.50
CA ALA A 97 -0.89 11.95 4.21
C ALA A 97 0.51 11.97 3.56
N ALA A 98 1.04 10.81 3.19
CA ALA A 98 2.34 10.70 2.52
C ALA A 98 2.34 11.38 1.15
N VAL A 99 1.35 11.10 0.30
CA VAL A 99 1.30 11.65 -1.07
C VAL A 99 0.93 13.14 -1.13
N LYS A 100 0.45 13.74 -0.02
CA LYS A 100 0.34 15.20 0.12
C LYS A 100 1.70 15.89 0.14
N ARG A 101 2.78 15.19 0.50
CA ARG A 101 4.13 15.75 0.45
C ARG A 101 4.70 15.78 -0.97
N ARG A 102 5.39 16.88 -1.29
CA ARG A 102 5.95 17.11 -2.64
C ARG A 102 7.09 16.15 -2.97
N ASP A 103 7.96 15.88 -2.00
CA ASP A 103 9.11 14.98 -2.13
C ASP A 103 8.68 13.54 -2.43
N VAL A 104 7.65 13.05 -1.74
CA VAL A 104 7.02 11.74 -2.00
C VAL A 104 6.47 11.70 -3.43
N ARG A 105 5.71 12.71 -3.87
CA ARG A 105 5.20 12.75 -5.26
C ARG A 105 6.31 12.80 -6.31
N HIS A 106 7.41 13.51 -6.04
CA HIS A 106 8.56 13.55 -6.95
C HIS A 106 9.25 12.19 -7.04
N ALA A 107 9.41 11.49 -5.92
CA ALA A 107 9.92 10.12 -5.92
C ALA A 107 8.98 9.15 -6.66
N LEU A 108 7.68 9.17 -6.35
CA LEU A 108 6.67 8.37 -7.03
C LEU A 108 6.72 8.56 -8.55
N ARG A 109 6.79 9.81 -9.03
CA ARG A 109 6.87 10.10 -10.47
C ARG A 109 8.10 9.49 -11.12
N ARG A 110 9.27 9.56 -10.48
CA ARG A 110 10.50 8.97 -11.02
C ARG A 110 10.43 7.45 -11.08
N GLU A 111 10.03 6.81 -9.98
CA GLU A 111 9.96 5.35 -9.91
C GLU A 111 8.90 4.81 -10.88
N LEU A 112 7.71 5.42 -10.94
CA LEU A 112 6.67 4.99 -11.88
C LEU A 112 7.04 5.23 -13.35
N GLU A 113 7.76 6.30 -13.67
CA GLU A 113 8.27 6.52 -15.03
C GLU A 113 9.31 5.46 -15.41
N ALA A 114 10.19 5.08 -14.48
CA ALA A 114 11.18 4.02 -14.70
C ALA A 114 10.50 2.64 -14.86
N LEU A 115 9.51 2.35 -14.00
CA LEU A 115 8.69 1.14 -14.08
C LEU A 115 7.96 1.06 -15.43
N CYS A 116 7.42 2.18 -15.87
CA CYS A 116 6.75 2.31 -17.16
C CYS A 116 7.68 1.99 -18.33
N LYS A 117 8.89 2.56 -18.35
CA LYS A 117 9.90 2.28 -19.39
C LYS A 117 10.31 0.80 -19.40
N ALA A 118 10.39 0.16 -18.24
CA ALA A 118 10.72 -1.25 -18.13
C ALA A 118 9.60 -2.17 -18.65
N ARG A 119 8.33 -1.87 -18.34
CA ARG A 119 7.18 -2.72 -18.69
C ARG A 119 6.60 -2.44 -20.07
N ALA A 120 6.60 -1.19 -20.52
CA ALA A 120 5.98 -0.74 -21.76
C ALA A 120 6.90 0.24 -22.53
N PRO A 121 8.05 -0.22 -23.06
CA PRO A 121 9.09 0.66 -23.61
C PRO A 121 8.66 1.50 -24.83
N LYS A 122 7.58 1.09 -25.53
CA LYS A 122 7.02 1.81 -26.68
C LYS A 122 5.91 2.80 -26.30
N ALA A 123 5.38 2.72 -25.08
CA ALA A 123 4.26 3.54 -24.64
C ALA A 123 4.75 4.93 -24.18
N ARG A 124 3.94 5.97 -24.40
CA ARG A 124 4.24 7.30 -23.91
C ARG A 124 3.87 7.41 -22.43
N TRP A 125 4.84 7.80 -21.61
CA TRP A 125 4.60 8.10 -20.20
C TRP A 125 3.63 9.27 -20.04
N GLN A 126 2.64 9.09 -19.17
CA GLN A 126 1.72 10.15 -18.78
C GLN A 126 1.51 10.12 -17.26
N TRP A 127 2.04 11.15 -16.60
CA TRP A 127 1.82 11.36 -15.17
C TRP A 127 0.34 11.69 -14.88
N GLN A 128 -0.18 11.06 -13.84
CA GLN A 128 -1.45 11.42 -13.20
C GLN A 128 -1.12 11.67 -11.73
N GLU A 129 -1.75 12.65 -11.08
CA GLU A 129 -1.52 12.87 -9.64
C GLU A 129 -2.11 11.72 -8.80
N PRO A 130 -1.46 11.33 -7.69
CA PRO A 130 -2.04 10.37 -6.75
C PRO A 130 -3.25 10.96 -6.04
N PRO A 131 -4.24 10.11 -5.68
CA PRO A 131 -5.38 10.53 -4.89
C PRO A 131 -4.91 10.95 -3.49
N ARG A 132 -5.38 12.11 -3.03
CA ARG A 132 -4.98 12.70 -1.74
C ARG A 132 -6.07 12.57 -0.67
N GLN A 133 -7.18 11.97 -1.04
CA GLN A 133 -8.34 11.71 -0.21
C GLN A 133 -9.21 10.61 -0.83
N ALA A 134 -10.08 10.00 -0.03
CA ALA A 134 -10.89 8.85 -0.43
C ALA A 134 -11.80 9.13 -1.64
N SER A 135 -12.37 10.34 -1.75
CA SER A 135 -13.27 10.68 -2.87
C SER A 135 -12.57 10.81 -4.23
N GLU A 136 -11.24 10.85 -4.26
CA GLU A 136 -10.46 10.85 -5.51
C GLU A 136 -10.11 9.43 -5.99
N LEU A 137 -10.38 8.40 -5.17
CA LEU A 137 -10.13 7.03 -5.56
C LEU A 137 -11.14 6.58 -6.61
N LYS A 138 -10.61 6.09 -7.72
CA LYS A 138 -11.40 5.41 -8.75
C LYS A 138 -11.50 3.94 -8.34
N PRO A 139 -12.72 3.41 -8.11
CA PRO A 139 -12.90 1.99 -7.86
C PRO A 139 -12.33 1.18 -9.03
N VAL A 140 -11.57 0.13 -8.73
CA VAL A 140 -11.19 -0.84 -9.75
C VAL A 140 -12.46 -1.57 -10.14
N ARG A 141 -12.91 -1.36 -11.38
CA ARG A 141 -13.95 -2.20 -11.98
C ARG A 141 -13.35 -3.59 -12.16
N LEU A 142 -13.98 -4.61 -11.60
CA LEU A 142 -13.64 -6.02 -11.79
C LEU A 142 -14.78 -6.64 -12.61
N PRO A 143 -14.74 -6.56 -13.96
CA PRO A 143 -15.85 -7.02 -14.81
C PRO A 143 -16.21 -8.49 -14.57
N ALA A 144 -15.22 -9.32 -14.22
CA ALA A 144 -15.39 -10.75 -13.93
C ALA A 144 -16.23 -11.05 -12.67
N LEU A 145 -16.57 -10.05 -11.84
CA LEU A 145 -17.51 -10.17 -10.71
C LEU A 145 -18.91 -9.67 -11.05
N GLU A 146 -19.09 -9.04 -12.22
CA GLU A 146 -20.37 -8.51 -12.71
C GLU A 146 -21.05 -9.47 -13.70
N GLU A 147 -20.39 -10.58 -14.07
CA GLU A 147 -20.99 -11.65 -14.86
C GLU A 147 -21.96 -12.46 -13.98
N GLU A 148 -23.18 -12.73 -14.49
CA GLU A 148 -24.04 -13.74 -13.87
C GLU A 148 -23.27 -15.06 -13.77
N ASP A 149 -23.41 -15.75 -12.64
CA ASP A 149 -22.76 -17.04 -12.40
C ASP A 149 -23.11 -17.98 -13.57
N LEU A 150 -22.12 -18.31 -14.40
CA LEU A 150 -22.30 -19.18 -15.56
C LEU A 150 -22.61 -20.63 -15.15
N LEU A 151 -22.45 -20.94 -13.87
CA LEU A 151 -22.77 -22.23 -13.30
C LEU A 151 -24.27 -22.31 -13.04
N THR A 152 -24.94 -23.19 -13.77
CA THR A 152 -26.31 -23.63 -13.46
C THR A 152 -26.37 -24.12 -12.02
N ASP A 153 -27.45 -23.80 -11.30
CA ASP A 153 -27.73 -24.36 -9.97
C ASP A 153 -27.56 -25.89 -9.99
N PRO A 154 -26.66 -26.46 -9.16
CA PRO A 154 -26.40 -27.90 -9.12
C PRO A 154 -27.66 -28.75 -8.93
N ALA A 155 -28.65 -28.27 -8.18
CA ALA A 155 -29.90 -28.99 -7.98
C ALA A 155 -30.73 -29.07 -9.26
N LEU A 156 -30.69 -28.01 -10.09
CA LEU A 156 -31.39 -27.95 -11.36
C LEU A 156 -30.72 -28.84 -12.42
N GLU A 157 -29.39 -28.92 -12.41
CA GLU A 157 -28.64 -29.81 -13.29
C GLU A 157 -28.85 -31.28 -12.92
N GLN A 158 -28.84 -31.61 -11.63
CA GLN A 158 -29.13 -32.96 -11.15
C GLN A 158 -30.54 -33.44 -11.55
N GLN A 159 -31.55 -32.58 -11.46
CA GLN A 159 -32.91 -32.92 -11.91
C GLN A 159 -32.97 -33.19 -13.42
N ARG A 160 -32.19 -32.45 -14.23
CA ARG A 160 -32.09 -32.69 -15.68
C ARG A 160 -31.42 -34.02 -15.98
N GLU A 161 -30.34 -34.33 -15.27
CA GLU A 161 -29.64 -35.61 -15.39
C GLU A 161 -30.57 -36.78 -15.04
N GLU A 162 -31.29 -36.71 -13.93
CA GLU A 162 -32.25 -37.75 -13.51
C GLU A 162 -33.39 -37.91 -14.54
N ALA A 163 -33.91 -36.81 -15.07
CA ALA A 163 -34.94 -36.84 -16.10
C ALA A 163 -34.46 -37.48 -17.41
N LEU A 164 -33.19 -37.28 -17.79
CA LEU A 164 -32.59 -37.93 -18.96
C LEU A 164 -32.36 -39.43 -18.73
N LEU A 165 -31.94 -39.81 -17.53
CA LEU A 165 -31.69 -41.20 -17.15
C LEU A 165 -32.98 -42.02 -17.00
N HIS A 166 -34.07 -41.39 -16.55
CA HIS A 166 -35.33 -42.08 -16.23
C HIS A 166 -36.50 -41.78 -17.18
N GLY A 167 -36.44 -40.71 -17.97
CA GLY A 167 -37.48 -40.33 -18.92
C GLY A 167 -37.43 -41.03 -20.28
N GLY A 168 -36.36 -41.80 -20.54
CA GLY A 168 -36.11 -42.50 -21.81
C GLY A 168 -36.48 -43.99 -21.83
N GLN A 169 -37.10 -44.54 -20.78
CA GLN A 169 -37.44 -45.96 -20.74
C GLN A 169 -38.89 -46.17 -21.21
N PRO A 170 -39.15 -46.60 -22.46
CA PRO A 170 -40.49 -47.04 -22.83
C PRO A 170 -40.80 -48.30 -22.03
N ARG A 171 -41.85 -48.25 -21.22
CA ARG A 171 -42.42 -49.44 -20.56
C ARG A 171 -42.93 -50.38 -21.66
N SER A 172 -42.20 -51.47 -21.89
CA SER A 172 -42.63 -52.63 -22.67
C SER A 172 -43.71 -53.42 -21.93
#